data_AF-A0A2U3N8Q6-F1
#
_entry.id   AF-A0A2U3N8Q6-F1
#
_cell.length_a   1.000
_cell.length_b   1.000
_cell.length_c   1.000
_cell.angle_alpha   90.00
_cell.angle_beta   90.00
_cell.angle_gamma   90.00
#
_symmetry.space_group_name_H-M   'P 1'
#
loop_
_entity.id
_entity.type
_entity.pdbx_description
1 polymer ?
#
loop_
_entity_poly.entity_id
_entity_poly.type
_entity_poly.pdbx_seq_one_letter_code
_entity_poly.pdbx_strand_id
1 'polypeptide(L)'
;VNRPYVDVSIAGGPNSQVILDTGSRGLVVPPQDVNFASLGAPTGTGTVTYGDGGNTVTENYTTYSATVNFGNGIISQPTKVAVVTSVTQTQNGQTTNFPASDGLPVLGIGGSNLVGPLTTSPVQALPGTLDQGVLLNEPAGTAQFGANPLTALTSSSGAPVTTLKVSVNGGTPVTVSDAFVDSGGLWGDVPASLGTGSAGGYVPQGTTLTVYTASNVAIYHETVGAAPTAPAVVSGANGLFNTGNFPFETIPIYLSYNPLNTGTLFYDA
;
A
#
# COMPACT_ATOMS: atom_id res chain seq x y z
N VAL A 1 -5.64 11.58 -6.42
CA VAL A 1 -5.04 11.46 -5.07
C VAL A 1 -3.72 10.72 -5.24
N ASN A 2 -2.69 11.01 -4.45
CA ASN A 2 -1.33 10.46 -4.62
C ASN A 2 -1.26 8.95 -4.32
N ARG A 3 -1.79 8.13 -5.22
CA ARG A 3 -1.92 6.66 -5.14
C ARG A 3 -1.96 6.07 -6.55
N PRO A 4 -1.32 4.91 -6.80
CA PRO A 4 -1.46 4.18 -8.04
C PRO A 4 -2.77 3.39 -8.07
N TYR A 5 -3.29 3.21 -9.28
CA TYR A 5 -4.50 2.43 -9.54
C TYR A 5 -4.24 1.36 -10.57
N VAL A 6 -4.90 0.23 -10.42
CA VAL A 6 -4.97 -0.82 -11.44
C VAL A 6 -6.42 -1.19 -11.70
N ASP A 7 -6.68 -1.65 -12.92
CA ASP A 7 -7.98 -2.13 -13.34
C ASP A 7 -8.12 -3.62 -12.99
N VAL A 8 -9.26 -4.00 -12.41
CA VAL A 8 -9.60 -5.40 -12.12
C VAL A 8 -11.06 -5.72 -12.46
N SER A 9 -11.34 -6.98 -12.78
CA SER A 9 -12.70 -7.52 -12.84
C SER A 9 -12.83 -8.69 -11.86
N ILE A 10 -13.84 -8.62 -10.99
CA ILE A 10 -14.01 -9.56 -9.87
C ILE A 10 -15.24 -10.42 -10.12
N ALA A 11 -15.05 -11.73 -10.12
CA ALA A 11 -16.08 -12.71 -10.48
C ALA A 11 -16.72 -12.45 -11.88
N GLY A 12 -16.00 -11.82 -12.81
CA GLY A 12 -16.56 -11.42 -14.10
C GLY A 12 -17.54 -10.23 -14.02
N GLY A 13 -17.41 -9.42 -12.98
CA GLY A 13 -18.07 -8.11 -12.86
C GLY A 13 -17.47 -7.05 -13.79
N PRO A 14 -17.90 -5.78 -13.63
CA PRO A 14 -17.35 -4.68 -14.42
C PRO A 14 -15.84 -4.56 -14.21
N ASN A 15 -15.19 -3.85 -15.14
CA ASN A 15 -13.81 -3.42 -14.94
C ASN A 15 -13.82 -2.22 -13.99
N SER A 16 -13.15 -2.33 -12.85
CA SER A 16 -13.13 -1.34 -11.78
C SER A 16 -11.70 -0.97 -11.41
N GLN A 17 -11.46 0.30 -11.09
CA GLN A 17 -10.18 0.77 -10.58
C GLN A 17 -10.06 0.51 -9.08
N VAL A 18 -8.96 -0.12 -8.68
CA VAL A 18 -8.60 -0.35 -7.28
C VAL A 18 -7.26 0.31 -6.98
N ILE A 19 -7.10 0.82 -5.76
CA ILE A 19 -5.82 1.34 -5.26
C ILE A 19 -4.84 0.17 -5.19
N LEU A 20 -3.67 0.30 -5.82
CA LEU A 20 -2.60 -0.68 -5.69
C LEU A 20 -1.76 -0.33 -4.45
N ASP A 21 -1.92 -1.11 -3.38
CA ASP A 21 -1.44 -0.77 -2.05
C ASP A 21 -0.39 -1.79 -1.58
N THR A 22 0.89 -1.40 -1.55
CA THR A 22 1.94 -2.24 -0.99
C THR A 22 1.91 -2.33 0.52
N GLY A 23 1.35 -1.34 1.22
CA GLY A 23 1.27 -1.24 2.69
C GLY A 23 0.27 -2.19 3.34
N SER A 24 -0.69 -2.72 2.59
CA SER A 24 -1.72 -3.62 3.10
C SER A 24 -1.81 -4.96 2.34
N ARG A 25 -2.71 -5.84 2.78
CA ARG A 25 -2.95 -7.15 2.16
C ARG A 25 -4.43 -7.48 2.02
N GLY A 26 -4.79 -7.97 0.83
CA GLY A 26 -6.14 -8.40 0.49
C GLY A 26 -6.87 -7.42 -0.40
N LEU A 27 -7.92 -7.90 -1.07
CA LEU A 27 -8.78 -7.09 -1.92
C LEU A 27 -10.08 -6.79 -1.18
N VAL A 28 -10.36 -5.51 -0.96
CA VAL A 28 -11.66 -4.99 -0.50
C VAL A 28 -12.21 -4.05 -1.56
N VAL A 29 -13.49 -4.22 -1.91
CA VAL A 29 -14.16 -3.41 -2.92
C VAL A 29 -15.60 -3.10 -2.54
N PRO A 30 -16.14 -1.97 -2.99
CA PRO A 30 -17.57 -1.67 -2.86
C PRO A 30 -18.43 -2.63 -3.71
N PRO A 31 -19.73 -2.78 -3.39
CA PRO A 31 -20.60 -3.79 -3.98
C PRO A 31 -20.81 -3.65 -5.50
N GLN A 32 -20.63 -2.46 -6.08
CA GLN A 32 -20.74 -2.25 -7.52
C GLN A 32 -19.61 -2.86 -8.36
N ASP A 33 -18.48 -3.23 -7.73
CA ASP A 33 -17.27 -3.71 -8.42
C ASP A 33 -17.27 -5.24 -8.61
N VAL A 34 -18.31 -5.92 -8.15
CA VAL A 34 -18.42 -7.37 -8.20
C VAL A 34 -19.67 -7.82 -8.95
N ASN A 35 -19.60 -9.03 -9.52
CA ASN A 35 -20.80 -9.70 -10.03
C ASN A 35 -21.39 -10.63 -8.96
N PHE A 36 -22.44 -10.18 -8.27
CA PHE A 36 -23.11 -10.99 -7.25
C PHE A 36 -23.74 -12.29 -7.77
N ALA A 37 -24.04 -12.40 -9.07
CA ALA A 37 -24.58 -13.63 -9.64
C ALA A 37 -23.53 -14.77 -9.69
N SER A 38 -22.24 -14.43 -9.65
CA SER A 38 -21.12 -15.37 -9.74
C SER A 38 -20.21 -15.39 -8.50
N LEU A 39 -20.40 -14.45 -7.56
CA LEU A 39 -19.57 -14.28 -6.34
C LEU A 39 -19.64 -15.46 -5.35
N GLY A 40 -20.51 -16.44 -5.59
CA GLY A 40 -20.66 -17.62 -4.76
C GLY A 40 -21.30 -17.31 -3.40
N ALA A 41 -21.23 -18.27 -2.46
CA ALA A 41 -21.74 -18.08 -1.12
C ALA A 41 -20.77 -17.27 -0.25
N PRO A 42 -21.26 -16.44 0.69
CA PRO A 42 -20.42 -15.79 1.70
C PRO A 42 -19.55 -16.78 2.47
N THR A 43 -18.29 -16.42 2.70
CA THR A 43 -17.31 -17.24 3.44
C THR A 43 -16.98 -16.70 4.84
N GLY A 44 -17.48 -15.52 5.20
CA GLY A 44 -17.23 -14.87 6.48
C GLY A 44 -17.41 -13.36 6.42
N THR A 45 -17.14 -12.66 7.52
CA THR A 45 -17.23 -11.20 7.63
C THR A 45 -16.01 -10.63 8.34
N GLY A 46 -15.82 -9.32 8.25
CA GLY A 46 -14.76 -8.62 8.97
C GLY A 46 -14.87 -7.11 8.86
N THR A 47 -13.85 -6.43 9.38
CA THR A 47 -13.75 -4.98 9.42
C THR A 47 -12.31 -4.56 9.09
N VAL A 48 -12.15 -3.44 8.39
CA VAL A 48 -10.86 -2.78 8.17
C VAL A 48 -11.00 -1.29 8.46
N THR A 49 -9.94 -0.67 8.97
CA THR A 49 -9.89 0.78 9.21
C THR A 49 -8.66 1.36 8.52
N TYR A 50 -8.87 2.43 7.75
CA TYR A 50 -7.87 3.21 7.06
C TYR A 50 -7.77 4.61 7.67
N GLY A 51 -6.61 5.25 7.52
CA GLY A 51 -6.34 6.60 8.03
C GLY A 51 -5.75 6.61 9.44
N ASP A 52 -5.42 7.81 9.90
CA ASP A 52 -4.68 8.07 11.13
C ASP A 52 -5.27 9.30 11.87
N GLY A 53 -4.69 9.66 13.02
CA GLY A 53 -4.89 11.00 13.59
C GLY A 53 -6.33 11.48 13.81
N GLY A 54 -7.25 10.61 14.24
CA GLY A 54 -8.66 10.96 14.48
C GLY A 54 -9.51 11.13 13.20
N ASN A 55 -8.91 10.89 12.04
CA ASN A 55 -9.54 10.90 10.72
C ASN A 55 -9.44 9.52 10.09
N THR A 56 -10.47 8.69 10.28
CA THR A 56 -10.46 7.30 9.83
C THR A 56 -11.68 6.95 8.99
N VAL A 57 -11.50 5.99 8.07
CA VAL A 57 -12.57 5.31 7.35
C VAL A 57 -12.59 3.87 7.83
N THR A 58 -13.73 3.39 8.31
CA THR A 58 -13.93 2.01 8.74
C THR A 58 -14.95 1.33 7.86
N GLU A 59 -14.60 0.16 7.35
CA GLU A 59 -15.42 -0.60 6.41
C GLU A 59 -15.70 -1.97 7.01
N ASN A 60 -16.98 -2.31 7.12
CA ASN A 60 -17.38 -3.68 7.37
C ASN A 60 -17.59 -4.37 6.04
N TYR A 61 -17.27 -5.65 5.95
CA TYR A 61 -17.36 -6.40 4.71
C TYR A 61 -17.81 -7.85 4.93
N THR A 62 -18.30 -8.44 3.84
CA THR A 62 -18.50 -9.88 3.69
C THR A 62 -17.45 -10.43 2.74
N THR A 63 -16.89 -11.59 3.06
CA THR A 63 -15.89 -12.25 2.23
C THR A 63 -16.51 -13.31 1.34
N TYR A 64 -15.91 -13.51 0.17
CA TYR A 64 -16.31 -14.49 -0.83
C TYR A 64 -15.08 -15.16 -1.43
N SER A 65 -15.26 -16.28 -2.13
CA SER A 65 -14.22 -16.93 -2.93
C SER A 65 -14.50 -16.68 -4.41
N ALA A 66 -13.64 -15.91 -5.08
CA ALA A 66 -13.84 -15.49 -6.46
C ALA A 66 -12.51 -15.34 -7.21
N THR A 67 -12.57 -15.34 -8.54
CA THR A 67 -11.43 -15.00 -9.39
C THR A 67 -11.30 -13.48 -9.53
N VAL A 68 -10.05 -13.00 -9.57
CA VAL A 68 -9.72 -11.61 -9.90
C VAL A 68 -8.96 -11.59 -11.22
N ASN A 69 -9.47 -10.84 -12.20
CA ASN A 69 -8.89 -10.71 -13.52
C ASN A 69 -8.23 -9.32 -13.64
N PHE A 70 -6.93 -9.31 -13.93
CA PHE A 70 -6.10 -8.11 -14.10
C PHE A 70 -5.94 -7.69 -15.57
N GLY A 71 -6.73 -8.27 -16.48
CA GLY A 71 -6.60 -8.08 -17.93
C GLY A 71 -5.59 -9.03 -18.57
N ASN A 72 -5.50 -9.03 -19.90
CA ASN A 72 -4.52 -9.79 -20.70
C ASN A 72 -4.44 -11.30 -20.39
N GLY A 73 -5.52 -11.89 -19.88
CA GLY A 73 -5.55 -13.31 -19.46
C GLY A 73 -4.88 -13.60 -18.11
N ILE A 74 -4.47 -12.57 -17.37
CA ILE A 74 -3.90 -12.69 -16.03
C ILE A 74 -5.05 -12.79 -15.02
N ILE A 75 -5.41 -14.03 -14.68
CA ILE A 75 -6.56 -14.35 -13.83
C ILE A 75 -6.08 -15.19 -12.66
N SER A 76 -6.46 -14.79 -11.45
CA SER A 76 -6.16 -15.56 -10.24
C SER A 76 -6.97 -16.86 -10.20
N GLN A 77 -6.44 -17.87 -9.51
CA GLN A 77 -7.28 -18.93 -8.95
C GLN A 77 -8.31 -18.31 -7.97
N PRO A 78 -9.43 -19.01 -7.67
CA PRO A 78 -10.36 -18.54 -6.66
C PRO A 78 -9.65 -18.18 -5.35
N THR A 79 -9.82 -16.93 -4.93
CA THR A 79 -9.16 -16.35 -3.77
C THR A 79 -10.16 -15.55 -2.95
N LYS A 80 -9.79 -15.21 -1.71
CA LYS A 80 -10.66 -14.46 -0.83
C LYS A 80 -10.75 -13.00 -1.29
N VAL A 81 -11.96 -12.51 -1.49
CA VAL A 81 -12.27 -11.11 -1.79
C VAL A 81 -13.25 -10.58 -0.76
N ALA A 82 -13.09 -9.34 -0.32
CA ALA A 82 -13.98 -8.67 0.61
C ALA A 82 -14.87 -7.67 -0.15
N VAL A 83 -16.17 -7.71 0.12
CA VAL A 83 -17.16 -6.77 -0.43
C VAL A 83 -17.78 -5.98 0.70
N VAL A 84 -17.65 -4.65 0.62
CA VAL A 84 -18.10 -3.71 1.65
C VAL A 84 -19.62 -3.82 1.84
N THR A 85 -20.04 -3.84 3.11
CA THR A 85 -21.44 -3.86 3.54
C THR A 85 -21.85 -2.59 4.25
N SER A 86 -20.91 -1.88 4.89
CA SER A 86 -21.14 -0.55 5.44
C SER A 86 -19.83 0.22 5.61
N VAL A 87 -19.93 1.55 5.53
CA VAL A 87 -18.81 2.47 5.69
C VAL A 87 -19.14 3.47 6.79
N THR A 88 -18.19 3.72 7.68
CA THR A 88 -18.24 4.83 8.63
C THR A 88 -16.97 5.67 8.49
N GLN A 89 -17.11 6.98 8.56
CA GLN A 89 -15.97 7.89 8.59
C GLN A 89 -15.99 8.66 9.90
N THR A 90 -14.88 8.63 10.62
CA THR A 90 -14.65 9.53 11.76
C THR A 90 -13.76 10.66 11.30
N GLN A 91 -14.19 11.91 11.47
CA GLN A 91 -13.36 13.09 11.26
C GLN A 91 -13.41 13.96 12.51
N ASN A 92 -12.26 14.30 13.09
CA ASN A 92 -12.18 15.12 14.32
C ASN A 92 -13.12 14.63 15.44
N GLY A 93 -13.22 13.32 15.63
CA GLY A 93 -14.08 12.69 16.64
C GLY A 93 -15.56 12.59 16.29
N GLN A 94 -15.99 13.10 15.13
CA GLN A 94 -17.37 12.97 14.64
C GLN A 94 -17.48 11.80 13.66
N THR A 95 -18.30 10.80 13.98
CA THR A 95 -18.54 9.64 13.12
C THR A 95 -19.80 9.82 12.27
N THR A 96 -19.67 9.61 10.96
CA THR A 96 -20.75 9.68 9.96
C THR A 96 -20.84 8.35 9.21
N ASN A 97 -22.06 7.89 8.91
CA ASN A 97 -22.30 6.68 8.12
C ASN A 97 -22.41 7.04 6.63
N PHE A 98 -21.81 6.22 5.78
CA PHE A 98 -21.85 6.34 4.33
C PHE A 98 -22.44 5.06 3.71
N PRO A 99 -23.04 5.16 2.50
CA PRO A 99 -23.47 3.96 1.78
C PRO A 99 -22.27 3.07 1.46
N ALA A 100 -22.49 1.75 1.37
CA ALA A 100 -21.44 0.78 1.04
C ALA A 100 -20.76 1.06 -0.31
N SER A 101 -21.45 1.75 -1.22
CA SER A 101 -20.91 2.20 -2.50
C SER A 101 -19.74 3.17 -2.38
N ASP A 102 -19.62 3.85 -1.24
CA ASP A 102 -18.55 4.83 -0.97
C ASP A 102 -17.31 4.17 -0.35
N GLY A 103 -17.30 2.84 -0.25
CA GLY A 103 -16.14 2.08 0.21
C GLY A 103 -14.94 2.28 -0.71
N LEU A 104 -13.75 2.27 -0.12
CA LEU A 104 -12.47 2.42 -0.79
C LEU A 104 -12.09 1.09 -1.48
N PRO A 105 -11.96 1.09 -2.82
CA PRO A 105 -11.48 -0.08 -3.53
C PRO A 105 -9.95 -0.20 -3.33
N VAL A 106 -9.50 -1.18 -2.55
CA VAL A 106 -8.08 -1.37 -2.20
C VAL A 106 -7.65 -2.79 -2.54
N LEU A 107 -6.61 -2.90 -3.35
CA LEU A 107 -5.86 -4.12 -3.61
C LEU A 107 -4.54 -4.06 -2.84
N GLY A 108 -4.55 -4.63 -1.63
CA GLY A 108 -3.37 -4.88 -0.84
C GLY A 108 -2.51 -5.98 -1.45
N ILE A 109 -1.33 -5.61 -1.94
CA ILE A 109 -0.32 -6.50 -2.55
C ILE A 109 0.89 -6.72 -1.67
N GLY A 110 0.91 -6.14 -0.48
CA GLY A 110 1.98 -6.34 0.48
C GLY A 110 2.20 -7.81 0.82
N GLY A 111 3.42 -8.13 1.24
CA GLY A 111 3.83 -9.49 1.56
C GLY A 111 3.23 -9.99 2.87
N SER A 112 4.08 -10.40 3.80
CA SER A 112 3.66 -11.10 5.01
C SER A 112 3.68 -10.25 6.26
N ASN A 113 2.98 -10.71 7.30
CA ASN A 113 2.91 -10.07 8.62
C ASN A 113 2.29 -8.67 8.61
N LEU A 114 1.54 -8.36 7.56
CA LEU A 114 0.79 -7.11 7.44
C LEU A 114 -0.60 -7.18 8.02
N VAL A 115 -1.06 -6.00 8.45
CA VAL A 115 -2.46 -5.67 8.67
C VAL A 115 -3.10 -5.36 7.31
N GLY A 116 -4.35 -5.73 7.14
CA GLY A 116 -5.12 -5.48 5.93
C GLY A 116 -6.50 -6.12 6.07
N PRO A 117 -7.38 -5.91 5.09
CA PRO A 117 -8.70 -6.53 5.13
C PRO A 117 -8.60 -8.07 5.13
N LEU A 118 -7.54 -8.67 4.56
CA LEU A 118 -7.42 -10.14 4.47
C LEU A 118 -5.98 -10.64 4.72
N THR A 119 -5.86 -11.95 4.91
CA THR A 119 -4.58 -12.63 5.19
C THR A 119 -3.79 -13.03 3.94
N THR A 120 -4.32 -12.78 2.73
CA THR A 120 -3.71 -13.16 1.44
C THR A 120 -4.06 -12.13 0.37
N SER A 121 -3.12 -11.83 -0.53
CA SER A 121 -3.40 -11.00 -1.72
C SER A 121 -3.87 -11.87 -2.90
N PRO A 122 -4.80 -11.39 -3.75
CA PRO A 122 -5.13 -12.08 -5.01
C PRO A 122 -3.94 -12.31 -5.94
N VAL A 123 -2.90 -11.47 -5.86
CA VAL A 123 -1.66 -11.65 -6.65
C VAL A 123 -0.97 -12.97 -6.30
N GLN A 124 -0.98 -13.36 -5.03
CA GLN A 124 -0.40 -14.63 -4.57
C GLN A 124 -1.22 -15.85 -5.00
N ALA A 125 -2.39 -15.65 -5.61
CA ALA A 125 -3.21 -16.70 -6.22
C ALA A 125 -3.09 -16.73 -7.75
N LEU A 126 -2.20 -15.92 -8.35
CA LEU A 126 -1.92 -15.98 -9.78
C LEU A 126 -1.18 -17.29 -10.14
N PRO A 127 -1.41 -17.84 -11.35
CA PRO A 127 -0.82 -19.12 -11.73
C PRO A 127 0.65 -19.00 -12.13
N GLY A 128 1.37 -20.12 -12.02
CA GLY A 128 2.71 -20.27 -12.58
C GLY A 128 3.75 -19.42 -11.85
N THR A 129 4.41 -18.52 -12.58
CA THR A 129 5.44 -17.63 -12.04
C THR A 129 4.94 -16.22 -11.78
N LEU A 130 3.64 -15.96 -11.99
CA LEU A 130 3.06 -14.62 -11.84
C LEU A 130 2.85 -14.22 -10.38
N ASP A 131 2.87 -15.19 -9.45
CA ASP A 131 2.72 -15.00 -8.01
C ASP A 131 4.03 -14.67 -7.29
N GLN A 132 5.12 -14.43 -8.02
CA GLN A 132 6.45 -14.21 -7.43
C GLN A 132 6.63 -12.80 -6.84
N GLY A 133 5.88 -11.83 -7.36
CA GLY A 133 5.97 -10.44 -6.96
C GLY A 133 5.29 -9.49 -7.94
N VAL A 134 5.47 -8.19 -7.69
CA VAL A 134 4.91 -7.11 -8.50
C VAL A 134 5.95 -6.00 -8.64
N LEU A 135 6.27 -5.63 -9.88
CA LEU A 135 7.00 -4.39 -10.20
C LEU A 135 6.00 -3.26 -10.34
N LEU A 136 6.15 -2.20 -9.55
CA LEU A 136 5.45 -0.94 -9.72
C LEU A 136 6.41 0.03 -10.41
N ASN A 137 6.05 0.47 -11.62
CA ASN A 137 6.80 1.46 -12.38
C ASN A 137 5.84 2.56 -12.83
N GLU A 138 5.48 3.43 -11.90
CA GLU A 138 4.59 4.57 -12.17
C GLU A 138 5.17 5.56 -13.19
N PRO A 139 6.50 5.84 -13.23
CA PRO A 139 7.09 6.63 -14.31
C PRO A 139 6.78 6.08 -15.70
N ALA A 140 6.69 4.76 -15.84
CA ALA A 140 6.27 4.09 -17.08
C ALA A 140 4.76 3.81 -17.15
N GLY A 141 3.99 4.09 -16.10
CA GLY A 141 2.55 3.82 -16.01
C GLY A 141 2.21 2.32 -16.01
N THR A 142 3.05 1.47 -15.40
CA THR A 142 2.88 0.01 -15.45
C THR A 142 2.98 -0.66 -14.09
N ALA A 143 2.22 -1.74 -13.93
CA ALA A 143 2.43 -2.76 -12.91
C ALA A 143 2.64 -4.11 -13.61
N GLN A 144 3.69 -4.84 -13.24
CA GLN A 144 4.05 -6.11 -13.86
C GLN A 144 4.15 -7.23 -12.82
N PHE A 145 3.39 -8.30 -13.02
CA PHE A 145 3.39 -9.48 -12.17
C PHE A 145 4.51 -10.47 -12.54
N GLY A 146 4.97 -11.22 -11.55
CA GLY A 146 5.94 -12.30 -11.69
C GLY A 146 7.37 -11.86 -11.36
N ALA A 147 8.37 -12.50 -11.96
CA ALA A 147 9.78 -12.19 -11.68
C ALA A 147 10.14 -10.73 -11.98
N ASN A 148 11.03 -10.14 -11.18
CA ASN A 148 11.57 -8.80 -11.46
C ASN A 148 12.26 -8.77 -12.83
N PRO A 149 11.76 -7.98 -13.81
CA PRO A 149 12.39 -7.87 -15.11
C PRO A 149 13.59 -6.90 -15.13
N LEU A 150 13.76 -6.09 -14.07
CA LEU A 150 14.77 -5.04 -14.00
C LEU A 150 15.99 -5.47 -13.18
N THR A 151 17.07 -4.70 -13.32
CA THR A 151 18.27 -4.86 -12.50
C THR A 151 18.15 -4.00 -11.27
N ALA A 152 18.16 -4.63 -10.10
CA ALA A 152 18.14 -3.93 -8.83
C ALA A 152 19.43 -3.13 -8.59
N LEU A 153 19.28 -1.85 -8.27
CA LEU A 153 20.36 -1.01 -7.78
C LEU A 153 20.71 -1.35 -6.33
N THR A 154 19.68 -1.63 -5.54
CA THR A 154 19.80 -2.07 -4.15
C THR A 154 18.51 -2.76 -3.69
N SER A 155 18.53 -3.33 -2.49
CA SER A 155 17.38 -4.04 -1.94
C SER A 155 17.28 -3.88 -0.42
N SER A 156 16.08 -4.04 0.08
CA SER A 156 15.75 -4.09 1.50
C SER A 156 15.05 -5.41 1.83
N SER A 157 15.50 -6.08 2.89
CA SER A 157 14.83 -7.30 3.38
C SER A 157 13.49 -6.94 4.02
N GLY A 158 12.45 -7.69 3.73
CA GLY A 158 11.08 -7.37 4.13
C GLY A 158 10.33 -6.60 3.05
N ALA A 159 9.05 -6.93 2.86
CA ALA A 159 8.16 -6.19 1.97
C ALA A 159 6.71 -6.22 2.47
N PRO A 160 6.09 -5.04 2.67
CA PRO A 160 6.59 -3.66 2.49
C PRO A 160 7.36 -3.13 3.72
N VAL A 161 7.33 -3.84 4.85
CA VAL A 161 7.93 -3.39 6.11
C VAL A 161 9.40 -3.77 6.14
N THR A 162 10.28 -2.79 6.38
CA THR A 162 11.73 -2.98 6.38
C THR A 162 12.44 -2.03 7.33
N THR A 163 13.78 -2.10 7.39
CA THR A 163 14.62 -1.12 8.09
C THR A 163 15.24 -0.16 7.08
N LEU A 164 14.96 1.13 7.24
CA LEU A 164 15.52 2.20 6.42
C LEU A 164 16.37 3.14 7.29
N LYS A 165 17.03 4.11 6.66
CA LYS A 165 17.58 5.29 7.33
C LYS A 165 17.10 6.55 6.66
N VAL A 166 16.85 7.59 7.45
CA VAL A 166 16.39 8.89 6.96
C VAL A 166 17.38 9.98 7.38
N SER A 167 17.86 10.74 6.41
CA SER A 167 18.57 12.00 6.63
C SER A 167 17.60 13.16 6.46
N VAL A 168 17.64 14.10 7.40
CA VAL A 168 16.86 15.34 7.36
C VAL A 168 17.81 16.50 7.11
N ASN A 169 17.57 17.28 6.06
CA ASN A 169 18.37 18.45 5.66
C ASN A 169 19.89 18.18 5.57
N GLY A 170 20.26 16.98 5.10
CA GLY A 170 21.66 16.56 4.98
C GLY A 170 22.34 16.16 6.30
N GLY A 171 21.58 16.05 7.39
CA GLY A 171 22.07 15.54 8.67
C GLY A 171 22.45 14.06 8.62
N THR A 172 23.03 13.55 9.70
CA THR A 172 23.39 12.13 9.81
C THR A 172 22.14 11.24 9.63
N PRO A 173 22.16 10.22 8.75
CA PRO A 173 21.03 9.30 8.59
C PRO A 173 20.70 8.58 9.90
N VAL A 174 19.43 8.64 10.31
CA VAL A 174 18.90 7.98 11.51
C VAL A 174 18.15 6.71 11.10
N THR A 175 18.42 5.60 11.78
CA THR A 175 17.72 4.33 11.53
C THR A 175 16.25 4.42 11.92
N VAL A 176 15.39 4.01 10.99
CA VAL A 176 13.97 3.76 11.19
C VAL A 176 13.68 2.28 10.96
N SER A 177 13.50 1.54 12.05
CA SER A 177 13.05 0.14 12.01
C SER A 177 11.56 0.10 11.68
N ASP A 178 11.06 -1.00 11.10
CA ASP A 178 9.63 -1.19 10.79
C ASP A 178 9.02 -0.10 9.89
N ALA A 179 9.83 0.47 9.00
CA ALA A 179 9.40 1.44 8.01
C ALA A 179 8.54 0.78 6.91
N PHE A 180 7.44 1.43 6.54
CA PHE A 180 6.56 1.01 5.45
C PHE A 180 6.99 1.67 4.14
N VAL A 181 7.24 0.85 3.11
CA VAL A 181 7.35 1.31 1.73
C VAL A 181 6.00 1.07 1.04
N ASP A 182 5.18 2.11 1.05
CA ASP A 182 3.72 2.00 0.93
C ASP A 182 3.14 2.95 -0.14
N SER A 183 2.80 2.38 -1.31
CA SER A 183 2.15 3.09 -2.41
C SER A 183 0.73 3.57 -2.09
N GLY A 184 0.06 2.94 -1.12
CA GLY A 184 -1.25 3.36 -0.61
C GLY A 184 -1.17 4.48 0.42
N GLY A 185 0.03 4.76 0.95
CA GLY A 185 0.34 5.65 2.07
C GLY A 185 0.24 7.15 1.80
N LEU A 186 -0.33 7.56 0.66
CA LEU A 186 -0.51 8.97 0.29
C LEU A 186 0.82 9.75 0.26
N TRP A 187 0.95 10.79 1.08
CA TRP A 187 2.14 11.62 1.21
C TRP A 187 3.11 11.13 2.28
N GLY A 188 2.82 10.01 2.94
CA GLY A 188 3.69 9.39 3.93
C GLY A 188 3.61 10.01 5.33
N ASP A 189 4.33 9.36 6.24
CA ASP A 189 4.39 9.69 7.67
C ASP A 189 5.85 9.74 8.13
N VAL A 190 6.19 10.78 8.89
CA VAL A 190 7.52 10.99 9.43
C VAL A 190 7.46 11.03 10.96
N PRO A 191 8.15 10.13 11.67
CA PRO A 191 8.19 10.16 13.13
C PRO A 191 8.73 11.48 13.65
N ALA A 192 8.06 12.06 14.65
CA ALA A 192 8.49 13.30 15.30
C ALA A 192 9.92 13.21 15.89
N SER A 193 10.40 12.00 16.20
CA SER A 193 11.77 11.73 16.66
C SER A 193 12.86 12.13 15.66
N LEU A 194 12.52 12.27 14.37
CA LEU A 194 13.43 12.74 13.33
C LEU A 194 13.60 14.27 13.34
N GLY A 195 12.87 14.99 14.20
CA GLY A 195 13.04 16.44 14.39
C GLY A 195 12.59 17.27 13.19
N THR A 196 11.71 16.73 12.35
CA THR A 196 11.20 17.40 11.15
C THR A 196 10.09 18.40 11.46
N GLY A 197 9.30 18.20 12.51
CA GLY A 197 8.20 19.09 12.88
C GLY A 197 7.47 18.64 14.14
N SER A 198 6.31 19.25 14.43
CA SER A 198 5.47 18.90 15.58
C SER A 198 4.52 17.75 15.25
N ALA A 199 4.39 16.78 16.15
CA ALA A 199 3.42 15.69 16.01
C ALA A 199 1.98 16.20 15.86
N GLY A 200 1.22 15.57 14.97
CA GLY A 200 -0.12 16.00 14.56
C GLY A 200 -0.14 17.15 13.54
N GLY A 201 1.05 17.58 13.08
CA GLY A 201 1.22 18.53 11.99
C GLY A 201 1.76 17.86 10.72
N TYR A 202 2.35 18.67 9.84
CA TYR A 202 3.02 18.22 8.62
C TYR A 202 4.52 18.54 8.69
N VAL A 203 5.32 17.80 7.93
CA VAL A 203 6.72 18.15 7.71
C VAL A 203 6.77 19.53 7.05
N PRO A 204 7.58 20.50 7.55
CA PRO A 204 7.67 21.83 7.00
C PRO A 204 8.14 21.83 5.54
N GLN A 205 7.50 22.67 4.73
CA GLN A 205 7.89 22.91 3.35
C GLN A 205 9.38 23.27 3.25
N GLY A 206 10.06 22.73 2.24
CA GLY A 206 11.49 22.93 2.00
C GLY A 206 12.41 22.00 2.79
N THR A 207 11.86 21.21 3.73
CA THR A 207 12.63 20.13 4.37
C THR A 207 13.09 19.14 3.29
N THR A 208 14.36 18.78 3.29
CA THR A 208 14.88 17.72 2.42
C THR A 208 14.95 16.43 3.20
N LEU A 209 14.29 15.39 2.70
CA LEU A 209 14.38 14.02 3.22
C LEU A 209 15.19 13.20 2.23
N THR A 210 16.20 12.48 2.71
CA THR A 210 16.91 11.47 1.90
C THR A 210 16.81 10.13 2.59
N VAL A 211 16.32 9.13 1.86
CA VAL A 211 16.04 7.81 2.40
C VAL A 211 17.04 6.81 1.84
N TYR A 212 17.56 5.98 2.74
CA TYR A 212 18.58 4.99 2.45
C TYR A 212 18.10 3.61 2.90
N THR A 213 18.65 2.58 2.27
CA THR A 213 18.65 1.23 2.83
C THR A 213 19.41 1.20 4.18
N ALA A 214 19.19 0.15 4.98
CA ALA A 214 19.96 -0.07 6.21
C ALA A 214 21.50 -0.07 5.99
N SER A 215 21.94 -0.44 4.78
CA SER A 215 23.34 -0.47 4.33
C SER A 215 23.89 0.88 3.84
N ASN A 216 23.15 1.99 4.02
CA ASN A 216 23.51 3.35 3.58
C ASN A 216 23.57 3.57 2.06
N VAL A 217 22.86 2.76 1.26
CA VAL A 217 22.67 3.07 -0.18
C VAL A 217 21.44 3.96 -0.30
N ALA A 218 21.60 5.14 -0.93
CA ALA A 218 20.49 6.07 -1.16
C ALA A 218 19.47 5.46 -2.11
N ILE A 219 18.18 5.61 -1.78
CA ILE A 219 17.06 5.12 -2.58
C ILE A 219 16.42 6.29 -3.31
N TYR A 220 15.94 7.28 -2.56
CA TYR A 220 15.32 8.49 -3.07
C TYR A 220 15.62 9.68 -2.17
N HIS A 221 15.39 10.88 -2.71
CA HIS A 221 15.33 12.10 -1.93
C HIS A 221 14.13 12.93 -2.37
N GLU A 222 13.56 13.70 -1.44
CA GLU A 222 12.47 14.62 -1.70
C GLU A 222 12.74 15.97 -1.05
N THR A 223 12.28 17.04 -1.68
CA THR A 223 12.11 18.34 -1.04
C THR A 223 10.63 18.53 -0.77
N VAL A 224 10.26 18.56 0.51
CA VAL A 224 8.87 18.54 0.95
C VAL A 224 8.11 19.78 0.46
N GLY A 225 6.95 19.55 -0.14
CA GLY A 225 6.04 20.57 -0.62
C GLY A 225 5.24 21.26 0.49
N ALA A 226 4.24 22.05 0.09
CA ALA A 226 3.33 22.68 1.05
C ALA A 226 2.27 21.70 1.56
N ALA A 227 1.79 21.93 2.80
CA ALA A 227 0.61 21.24 3.32
C ALA A 227 -0.65 21.59 2.50
N PRO A 228 -1.66 20.69 2.40
CA PRO A 228 -1.76 19.39 3.09
C PRO A 228 -1.14 18.22 2.30
N THR A 229 -0.39 18.48 1.23
CA THR A 229 0.25 17.46 0.39
C THR A 229 1.70 17.18 0.81
N ALA A 230 1.97 17.23 2.11
CA ALA A 230 3.27 16.96 2.72
C ALA A 230 3.14 15.75 3.65
N PRO A 231 4.23 15.03 3.96
CA PRO A 231 4.18 13.95 4.94
C PRO A 231 3.65 14.45 6.29
N ALA A 232 2.79 13.68 6.94
CA ALA A 232 2.34 14.00 8.29
C ALA A 232 3.47 13.72 9.30
N VAL A 233 3.49 14.48 10.39
CA VAL A 233 4.40 14.20 11.51
C VAL A 233 3.65 13.43 12.56
N VAL A 234 4.03 12.18 12.78
CA VAL A 234 3.31 11.24 13.67
C VAL A 234 4.00 11.09 15.02
N SER A 235 3.21 10.94 16.08
CA SER A 235 3.71 10.61 17.41
C SER A 235 3.95 9.10 17.53
N GLY A 236 5.17 8.70 17.88
CA GLY A 236 5.51 7.30 18.10
C GLY A 236 7.01 7.03 17.95
N ALA A 237 7.38 5.76 18.12
CA ALA A 237 8.73 5.29 17.84
C ALA A 237 9.04 5.35 16.34
N ASN A 238 10.30 5.11 15.98
CA ASN A 238 10.78 5.15 14.59
C ASN A 238 10.05 4.18 13.62
N GLY A 239 9.23 3.24 14.14
CA GLY A 239 8.42 2.27 13.39
C GLY A 239 7.13 2.77 12.76
N LEU A 240 6.93 4.09 12.71
CA LEU A 240 5.80 4.71 12.01
C LEU A 240 6.25 5.49 10.77
N PHE A 241 7.49 5.31 10.31
CA PHE A 241 7.91 5.91 9.04
C PHE A 241 7.17 5.22 7.89
N ASN A 242 6.45 6.00 7.09
CA ASN A 242 5.77 5.55 5.89
C ASN A 242 6.26 6.42 4.73
N THR A 243 6.77 5.82 3.66
CA THR A 243 7.30 6.58 2.51
C THR A 243 6.22 7.37 1.76
N GLY A 244 4.96 6.97 1.91
CA GLY A 244 3.90 7.31 0.97
C GLY A 244 4.23 6.82 -0.45
N ASN A 245 3.54 7.39 -1.42
CA ASN A 245 3.68 7.02 -2.82
C ASN A 245 4.90 7.66 -3.52
N PHE A 246 5.53 8.67 -2.91
CA PHE A 246 6.61 9.44 -3.53
C PHE A 246 7.74 8.59 -4.17
N PRO A 247 8.31 7.55 -3.51
CA PRO A 247 9.35 6.77 -4.15
C PRO A 247 8.86 5.97 -5.37
N PHE A 248 7.58 5.57 -5.40
CA PHE A 248 7.00 4.86 -6.54
C PHE A 248 6.77 5.79 -7.75
N GLU A 249 6.52 7.09 -7.51
CA GLU A 249 6.42 8.12 -8.56
C GLU A 249 7.78 8.44 -9.21
N THR A 250 8.89 8.06 -8.58
CA THR A 250 10.24 8.50 -8.99
C THR A 250 11.14 7.37 -9.46
N ILE A 251 10.97 6.15 -8.93
CA ILE A 251 11.76 4.98 -9.33
C ILE A 251 10.88 3.72 -9.41
N PRO A 252 11.23 2.75 -10.28
CA PRO A 252 10.58 1.45 -10.25
C PRO A 252 10.93 0.69 -8.97
N ILE A 253 9.92 0.10 -8.32
CA ILE A 253 10.09 -0.68 -7.09
C ILE A 253 9.41 -2.03 -7.28
N TYR A 254 10.20 -3.09 -7.12
CA TYR A 254 9.71 -4.46 -7.16
C TYR A 254 9.51 -5.02 -5.76
N LEU A 255 8.29 -5.50 -5.49
CA LEU A 255 7.93 -6.24 -4.30
C LEU A 255 8.00 -7.74 -4.59
N SER A 256 8.96 -8.43 -3.96
CA SER A 256 9.08 -9.88 -3.97
C SER A 256 8.32 -10.51 -2.80
N TYR A 257 7.62 -11.62 -3.05
CA TYR A 257 7.04 -12.46 -1.98
C TYR A 257 8.02 -13.48 -1.40
N ASN A 258 9.24 -13.56 -1.92
CA ASN A 258 10.34 -14.43 -1.46
C ASN A 258 11.35 -13.61 -0.62
N PRO A 259 11.85 -14.10 0.53
CA PRO A 259 11.45 -15.32 1.27
C PRO A 259 9.99 -15.34 1.69
N LEU A 260 9.39 -16.53 1.67
CA LEU A 260 8.03 -16.71 2.17
C LEU A 260 7.95 -16.16 3.60
N ASN A 261 6.89 -15.41 3.90
CA ASN A 261 6.71 -14.76 5.19
C ASN A 261 7.71 -13.64 5.52
N THR A 262 8.44 -13.11 4.53
CA THR A 262 9.23 -11.89 4.70
C THR A 262 9.18 -10.98 3.48
N GLY A 263 9.41 -11.52 2.29
CA GLY A 263 9.54 -10.75 1.05
C GLY A 263 10.83 -9.93 0.97
N THR A 264 11.00 -9.23 -0.14
CA THR A 264 12.14 -8.32 -0.38
C THR A 264 11.69 -7.19 -1.29
N LEU A 265 12.08 -5.96 -0.95
CA LEU A 265 11.92 -4.81 -1.83
C LEU A 265 13.20 -4.61 -2.64
N PHE A 266 13.05 -4.42 -3.94
CA PHE A 266 14.13 -4.07 -4.86
C PHE A 266 13.86 -2.68 -5.44
N TYR A 267 14.88 -1.84 -5.44
CA TYR A 267 14.83 -0.50 -5.98
C TYR A 267 15.63 -0.52 -7.28
N ASP A 268 14.94 -0.40 -8.41
CA ASP A 268 15.45 -0.74 -9.72
C ASP A 268 15.83 0.51 -10.55
N ALA A 269 16.53 0.28 -11.67
CA ALA A 269 16.92 1.30 -12.66
C ALA A 269 16.15 1.18 -13.98
#